data_AF-W7QKA2-F1
#
_entry.id   AF-W7QKA2-F1
#
_cell.length_a   1.000
_cell.length_b   1.000
_cell.length_c   1.000
_cell.angle_alpha   90.00
_cell.angle_beta   90.00
_cell.angle_gamma   90.00
#
_symmetry.space_group_name_H-M   'P 1'
#
loop_
_entity.id
_entity.type
_entity.pdbx_description
1 polymer ?
#
loop_
_entity_poly.entity_id
_entity_poly.type
_entity_poly.pdbx_seq_one_letter_code
_entity_poly.pdbx_strand_id
1 'polypeptide(L)'
;MHHTAIQLLRQFSATGLLVGTLFFAFSLTPSLLPRPMYSQGIVSGLSLAAGYALGYAGHWLWYYLHLPAPSPRQALTIKLTAAVVCAVIAMAFLWQASEWQNSIRELMGMEPVSGIRPFYIGTITLLVFTALLLVARLFRRTFRFLSRRLQRHIPHRVSNVIGVVVAAMLFWSVIDGIIFTLALRVADNSFQQLDELIQDDLAPPSDPMLTGSASSLISWEALGSRGRRYISRTPSAEELTDFLGEPAKAPIRVYVG
;
A
#
# COMPACT_ATOMS: atom_id res chain seq x y z
N MET A 1 29.13 16.47 4.09
CA MET A 1 28.04 15.50 3.80
C MET A 1 28.43 14.03 4.01
N HIS A 2 29.70 13.63 3.85
CA HIS A 2 30.13 12.22 4.01
C HIS A 2 29.95 11.64 5.43
N HIS A 3 30.13 12.43 6.50
CA HIS A 3 29.99 11.91 7.87
C HIS A 3 28.54 11.53 8.24
N THR A 4 27.55 12.27 7.74
CA THR A 4 26.13 12.03 8.05
C THR A 4 25.60 10.77 7.36
N ALA A 5 26.01 10.53 6.11
CA ALA A 5 25.64 9.33 5.35
C ALA A 5 26.23 8.05 6.00
N ILE A 6 27.49 8.10 6.45
CA ILE A 6 28.14 6.98 7.14
C ILE A 6 27.48 6.70 8.51
N GLN A 7 27.06 7.74 9.23
CA GLN A 7 26.30 7.57 10.48
C GLN A 7 24.91 6.99 10.25
N LEU A 8 24.21 7.41 9.18
CA LEU A 8 22.92 6.83 8.79
C LEU A 8 23.08 5.35 8.43
N LEU A 9 24.06 4.99 7.59
CA LEU A 9 24.37 3.61 7.21
C LEU A 9 24.73 2.73 8.42
N ARG A 10 25.40 3.28 9.43
CA ARG A 10 25.67 2.58 10.70
C ARG A 10 24.39 2.16 11.43
N GLN A 11 23.31 2.93 11.31
CA GLN A 11 22.03 2.66 11.97
C GLN A 11 21.14 1.65 11.24
N PHE A 12 21.42 1.33 9.97
CA PHE A 12 20.64 0.35 9.21
C PHE A 12 21.13 -1.09 9.49
N SER A 13 20.18 -2.03 9.59
CA SER A 13 20.45 -3.47 9.64
C SER A 13 20.59 -4.01 8.21
N ALA A 14 21.68 -4.72 7.92
CA ALA A 14 21.87 -5.39 6.63
C ALA A 14 20.79 -6.47 6.42
N THR A 15 20.50 -7.25 7.46
CA THR A 15 19.44 -8.26 7.48
C THR A 15 18.06 -7.64 7.23
N GLY A 16 17.81 -6.46 7.82
CA GLY A 16 16.60 -5.68 7.55
C GLY A 16 16.48 -5.27 6.09
N LEU A 17 17.55 -4.76 5.48
CA LEU A 17 17.53 -4.40 4.06
C LEU A 17 17.27 -5.61 3.15
N LEU A 18 17.94 -6.73 3.38
CA LEU A 18 17.76 -7.94 2.56
C LEU A 18 16.33 -8.49 2.63
N VAL A 19 15.79 -8.67 3.83
CA VAL A 19 14.41 -9.16 4.01
C VAL A 19 13.39 -8.13 3.49
N GLY A 20 13.65 -6.84 3.69
CA GLY A 20 12.86 -5.75 3.12
C GLY A 20 12.81 -5.80 1.60
N THR A 21 13.95 -5.93 0.93
CA THR A 21 14.04 -6.00 -0.53
C THR A 21 13.36 -7.25 -1.08
N LEU A 22 13.40 -8.37 -0.36
CA LEU A 22 12.66 -9.58 -0.73
C LEU A 22 11.13 -9.34 -0.70
N PHE A 23 10.62 -8.69 0.34
CA PHE A 23 9.20 -8.33 0.43
C PHE A 23 8.79 -7.31 -0.64
N PHE A 24 9.67 -6.35 -0.95
CA PHE A 24 9.48 -5.42 -2.06
C PHE A 24 9.40 -6.15 -3.40
N ALA A 25 10.29 -7.11 -3.65
CA ALA A 25 10.26 -7.93 -4.86
C ALA A 25 8.95 -8.71 -4.97
N PHE A 26 8.48 -9.31 -3.88
CA PHE A 26 7.18 -9.98 -3.84
C PHE A 26 5.98 -9.05 -4.07
N SER A 27 6.05 -7.79 -3.65
CA SER A 27 5.02 -6.80 -3.94
C SER A 27 4.92 -6.48 -5.45
N LEU A 28 6.03 -6.59 -6.19
CA LEU A 28 6.11 -6.31 -7.62
C LEU A 28 5.75 -7.51 -8.52
N THR A 29 5.47 -8.68 -7.93
CA THR A 29 5.00 -9.86 -8.65
C THR A 29 3.75 -9.52 -9.46
N PRO A 30 3.61 -10.00 -10.71
CA PRO A 30 2.55 -9.54 -11.60
C PRO A 30 1.16 -9.85 -11.03
N SER A 31 0.31 -8.82 -10.98
CA SER A 31 -1.11 -8.96 -10.65
C SER A 31 -1.97 -8.82 -11.90
N LEU A 32 -3.01 -9.66 -12.01
CA LEU A 32 -3.98 -9.61 -13.11
C LEU A 32 -4.81 -8.31 -13.12
N LEU A 33 -4.90 -7.62 -11.98
CA LEU A 33 -5.54 -6.31 -11.91
C LEU A 33 -4.57 -5.20 -12.30
N PRO A 34 -4.92 -4.30 -13.23
CA PRO A 34 -4.12 -3.13 -13.55
C PRO A 34 -4.12 -2.16 -12.35
N ARG A 35 -3.06 -2.23 -11.54
CA ARG A 35 -2.87 -1.32 -10.40
C ARG A 35 -2.33 0.03 -10.89
N PRO A 36 -2.95 1.16 -10.48
CA PRO A 36 -2.40 2.47 -10.79
C PRO A 36 -1.05 2.66 -10.10
N MET A 37 -0.18 3.46 -10.72
CA MET A 37 1.23 3.59 -10.36
C MET A 37 1.44 4.00 -8.89
N TYR A 38 0.58 4.89 -8.37
CA TYR A 38 0.66 5.36 -6.98
C TYR A 38 0.36 4.25 -5.97
N SER A 39 -0.68 3.45 -6.22
CA SER A 39 -1.08 2.36 -5.32
C SER A 39 0.01 1.30 -5.21
N GLN A 40 0.68 0.99 -6.33
CA GLN A 40 1.79 0.05 -6.36
C GLN A 40 2.98 0.56 -5.55
N GLY A 41 3.34 1.84 -5.71
CA GLY A 41 4.42 2.44 -4.93
C GLY A 41 4.14 2.41 -3.42
N ILE A 42 2.88 2.66 -3.02
CA ILE A 42 2.48 2.60 -1.61
C ILE A 42 2.61 1.17 -1.07
N VAL A 43 2.01 0.18 -1.74
CA VAL A 43 2.04 -1.22 -1.30
C VAL A 43 3.48 -1.74 -1.25
N SER A 44 4.30 -1.40 -2.24
CA SER A 44 5.73 -1.74 -2.26
C SER A 44 6.49 -1.08 -1.11
N GLY A 45 6.22 0.18 -0.77
CA GLY A 45 6.83 0.86 0.36
C GLY A 45 6.43 0.26 1.72
N LEU A 46 5.15 -0.10 1.88
CA LEU A 46 4.63 -0.80 3.06
C LEU A 46 5.29 -2.18 3.22
N SER A 47 5.38 -2.93 2.12
CA SER A 47 5.99 -4.27 2.10
C SER A 47 7.47 -4.21 2.43
N LEU A 48 8.20 -3.26 1.85
CA LEU A 48 9.61 -3.00 2.17
C LEU A 48 9.80 -2.67 3.66
N ALA A 49 8.92 -1.83 4.23
CA ALA A 49 8.97 -1.47 5.65
C ALA A 49 8.68 -2.67 6.56
N ALA A 50 7.69 -3.49 6.22
CA ALA A 50 7.35 -4.71 6.95
C ALA A 50 8.51 -5.72 6.94
N GLY A 51 9.07 -6.00 5.77
CA GLY A 51 10.22 -6.89 5.64
C GLY A 51 11.45 -6.34 6.37
N TYR A 52 11.67 -5.02 6.34
CA TYR A 52 12.73 -4.38 7.13
C TYR A 52 12.54 -4.54 8.63
N ALA A 53 11.31 -4.35 9.12
CA ALA A 53 10.97 -4.52 10.54
C ALA A 53 11.21 -5.97 11.00
N LEU A 54 10.81 -6.95 10.17
CA LEU A 54 11.06 -8.37 10.43
C LEU A 54 12.55 -8.70 10.45
N GLY A 55 13.31 -8.25 9.45
CA GLY A 55 14.75 -8.47 9.42
C GLY A 55 15.49 -7.77 10.57
N TYR A 56 14.99 -6.60 11.02
CA TYR A 56 15.49 -5.94 12.22
C TYR A 56 15.18 -6.73 13.51
N ALA A 57 13.96 -7.27 13.64
CA ALA A 57 13.56 -8.10 14.77
C ALA A 57 14.39 -9.40 14.84
N GLY A 58 14.62 -10.05 13.69
CA GLY A 58 15.51 -11.22 13.60
C GLY A 58 16.95 -10.89 13.98
N HIS A 59 17.48 -9.76 13.51
CA HIS A 59 18.80 -9.29 13.93
C HIS A 59 18.86 -8.98 15.44
N TRP A 60 17.81 -8.38 16.01
CA TRP A 60 17.72 -8.14 17.45
C TRP A 60 17.70 -9.46 18.23
N LEU A 61 16.94 -10.45 17.77
CA LEU A 61 16.87 -11.79 18.38
C LEU A 61 18.23 -12.51 18.30
N TRP A 62 18.96 -12.39 17.19
CA TRP A 62 20.30 -12.95 17.03
C TRP A 62 21.27 -12.45 18.12
N TYR A 63 21.27 -11.13 18.38
CA TYR A 63 22.07 -10.53 19.44
C TYR A 63 21.55 -10.89 20.85
N TYR A 64 20.23 -11.01 21.02
CA TYR A 64 19.64 -11.46 22.29
C TYR A 64 20.09 -12.89 22.65
N LEU A 65 20.25 -13.75 21.65
CA LEU A 65 20.79 -15.11 21.80
C LEU A 65 22.32 -15.17 21.93
N HIS A 66 23.02 -14.02 22.01
CA HIS A 66 24.47 -13.92 22.15
C HIS A 66 25.28 -14.64 21.04
N LEU A 67 24.70 -14.75 19.85
CA LEU A 67 25.36 -15.37 18.71
C LEU A 67 26.52 -14.48 18.19
N PRO A 68 27.57 -15.09 17.60
CA PRO A 68 28.79 -14.37 17.22
C PRO A 68 28.48 -13.24 16.22
N ALA A 69 29.06 -12.08 16.49
CA ALA A 69 28.89 -10.88 15.69
C ALA A 69 30.18 -10.56 14.90
N PRO A 70 30.07 -10.14 13.63
CA PRO A 70 31.23 -9.77 12.83
C PRO A 70 31.92 -8.51 13.39
N SER A 71 33.22 -8.37 13.12
CA SER A 71 33.99 -7.20 13.53
C SER A 71 33.44 -5.90 12.93
N PRO A 72 33.67 -4.71 13.53
CA PRO A 72 33.08 -3.45 13.06
C PRO A 72 33.41 -3.10 11.61
N ARG A 73 34.60 -3.49 11.13
CA ARG A 73 35.02 -3.29 9.73
C ARG A 73 34.27 -4.23 8.79
N GLN A 74 34.18 -5.52 9.13
CA GLN A 74 33.41 -6.51 8.36
C GLN A 74 31.92 -6.15 8.32
N ALA A 75 31.35 -5.68 9.43
CA ALA A 75 29.96 -5.26 9.49
C ALA A 75 29.65 -4.09 8.54
N LEU A 76 30.59 -3.15 8.35
CA LEU A 76 30.41 -2.05 7.40
C LEU A 76 30.46 -2.56 5.95
N THR A 77 31.41 -3.44 5.63
CA THR A 77 31.51 -4.06 4.30
C THR A 77 30.25 -4.86 3.97
N ILE A 78 29.79 -5.72 4.90
CA ILE A 78 28.55 -6.50 4.75
C ILE A 78 27.36 -5.58 4.49
N LYS A 79 27.23 -4.46 5.21
CA LYS A 79 26.15 -3.49 5.00
C LYS A 79 26.21 -2.82 3.63
N LEU A 80 27.40 -2.40 3.18
CA LEU A 80 27.60 -1.81 1.86
C LEU A 80 27.29 -2.81 0.76
N THR A 81 27.83 -4.02 0.84
CA THR A 81 27.55 -5.09 -0.12
C THR A 81 26.06 -5.43 -0.14
N ALA A 82 25.43 -5.58 1.02
CA ALA A 82 23.99 -5.83 1.10
C ALA A 82 23.17 -4.69 0.50
N ALA A 83 23.53 -3.42 0.75
CA ALA A 83 22.85 -2.27 0.16
C ALA A 83 22.97 -2.24 -1.36
N VAL A 84 24.16 -2.51 -1.91
CA VAL A 84 24.38 -2.59 -3.36
C VAL A 84 23.57 -3.73 -3.97
N VAL A 85 23.62 -4.93 -3.38
CA VAL A 85 22.84 -6.10 -3.83
C VAL A 85 21.34 -5.79 -3.79
N CYS A 86 20.85 -5.18 -2.71
CA CYS A 86 19.45 -4.78 -2.58
C CYS A 86 19.04 -3.76 -3.64
N ALA A 87 19.90 -2.77 -3.93
CA ALA A 87 19.64 -1.78 -4.97
C ALA A 87 19.56 -2.42 -6.36
N VAL A 88 20.49 -3.32 -6.69
CA VAL A 88 20.49 -4.06 -7.96
C VAL A 88 19.22 -4.89 -8.11
N ILE A 89 18.84 -5.66 -7.07
CA ILE A 89 17.61 -6.46 -7.07
C ILE A 89 16.39 -5.55 -7.24
N ALA A 90 16.30 -4.45 -6.49
CA ALA A 90 15.17 -3.54 -6.57
C ALA A 90 15.02 -2.91 -7.97
N MET A 91 16.13 -2.49 -8.59
CA MET A 91 16.12 -1.97 -9.96
C MET A 91 15.69 -3.02 -10.98
N ALA A 92 16.22 -4.25 -10.86
CA ALA A 92 15.86 -5.35 -11.75
C ALA A 92 14.36 -5.69 -11.68
N PHE A 93 13.79 -5.79 -10.47
CA PHE A 93 12.37 -6.07 -10.29
C PHE A 93 11.47 -4.92 -10.75
N LEU A 94 11.87 -3.66 -10.56
CA LEU A 94 11.11 -2.50 -11.07
C LEU A 94 11.06 -2.48 -12.60
N TRP A 95 12.17 -2.83 -13.25
CA TRP A 95 12.23 -2.97 -14.70
C TRP A 95 11.34 -4.12 -15.17
N GLN A 96 11.54 -5.31 -14.58
CA GLN A 96 10.80 -6.51 -14.93
C GLN A 96 9.29 -6.37 -14.72
N ALA A 97 8.86 -5.65 -13.68
CA ALA A 97 7.45 -5.38 -13.43
C ALA A 97 6.80 -4.52 -14.52
N SER A 98 7.57 -3.65 -15.20
CA SER A 98 7.07 -2.88 -16.33
C SER A 98 6.96 -3.73 -17.58
N GLU A 99 7.94 -4.59 -17.83
CA GLU A 99 7.90 -5.57 -18.93
C GLU A 99 6.70 -6.52 -18.82
N TRP A 100 6.50 -7.14 -17.65
CA TRP A 100 5.34 -8.02 -17.42
C TRP A 100 4.00 -7.33 -17.68
N GLN A 101 3.92 -6.04 -17.39
CA GLN A 101 2.72 -5.26 -17.61
C GLN A 101 2.54 -4.88 -19.08
N ASN A 102 3.63 -4.60 -19.78
CA ASN A 102 3.60 -4.39 -21.23
C ASN A 102 3.15 -5.66 -21.95
N SER A 103 3.61 -6.85 -21.56
CA SER A 103 3.16 -8.11 -22.15
C SER A 103 1.63 -8.30 -22.02
N ILE A 104 1.07 -8.01 -20.84
CA ILE A 104 -0.39 -8.08 -20.64
C ILE A 104 -1.13 -7.03 -21.48
N ARG A 105 -0.58 -5.81 -21.59
CA ARG A 105 -1.20 -4.75 -22.39
C ARG A 105 -1.18 -5.06 -23.87
N GLU A 106 -0.08 -5.61 -24.37
CA GLU A 106 0.05 -6.07 -25.75
C GLU A 106 -0.99 -7.15 -26.08
N LEU A 107 -1.13 -8.16 -25.20
CA LEU A 107 -2.19 -9.19 -25.32
C LEU A 107 -3.61 -8.61 -25.32
N MET A 108 -3.82 -7.49 -24.63
CA MET A 108 -5.11 -6.79 -24.54
C MET A 108 -5.27 -5.69 -25.61
N GLY A 109 -4.33 -5.55 -26.56
CA GLY A 109 -4.37 -4.53 -27.60
C GLY A 109 -4.26 -3.08 -27.08
N MET A 110 -3.69 -2.89 -25.89
CA MET A 110 -3.52 -1.57 -25.25
C MET A 110 -2.12 -1.00 -25.50
N GLU A 111 -2.00 0.33 -25.43
CA GLU A 111 -0.71 1.01 -25.53
C GLU A 111 0.26 0.61 -24.39
N PRO A 112 1.57 0.50 -24.69
CA PRO A 112 2.59 0.16 -23.71
C PRO A 112 2.67 1.19 -22.60
N VAL A 113 3.13 0.76 -21.44
CA VAL A 113 3.30 1.62 -20.27
C VAL A 113 4.45 2.60 -20.51
N SER A 114 4.26 3.85 -20.08
CA SER A 114 5.31 4.88 -20.10
C SER A 114 6.60 4.40 -19.40
N GLY A 115 7.76 4.63 -20.01
CA GLY A 115 9.07 4.27 -19.45
C GLY A 115 9.42 4.93 -18.09
N ILE A 116 8.65 5.93 -17.66
CA ILE A 116 8.84 6.62 -16.38
C ILE A 116 8.22 5.85 -15.20
N ARG A 117 7.39 4.83 -15.45
CA ARG A 117 6.68 4.10 -14.38
C ARG A 117 7.61 3.47 -13.32
N PRO A 118 8.70 2.76 -13.65
CA PRO A 118 9.66 2.27 -12.65
C PRO A 118 10.16 3.37 -11.71
N PHE A 119 10.45 4.55 -12.27
CA PHE A 119 10.95 5.70 -11.52
C PHE A 119 9.89 6.29 -10.58
N TYR A 120 8.64 6.41 -11.04
CA TYR A 120 7.52 6.85 -10.20
C TYR A 120 7.26 5.86 -9.05
N ILE A 121 7.19 4.56 -9.34
CA ILE A 121 6.95 3.53 -8.31
C ILE A 121 8.11 3.51 -7.31
N GLY A 122 9.35 3.56 -7.79
CA GLY A 122 10.55 3.59 -6.95
C GLY A 122 10.58 4.81 -6.02
N THR A 123 10.26 6.00 -6.55
CA THR A 123 10.18 7.24 -5.77
C THR A 123 9.13 7.16 -4.67
N ILE A 124 7.90 6.74 -4.99
CA ILE A 124 6.81 6.61 -4.01
C ILE A 124 7.15 5.55 -2.96
N THR A 125 7.71 4.40 -3.38
CA THR A 125 8.18 3.35 -2.47
C THR A 125 9.17 3.91 -1.46
N LEU A 126 10.18 4.64 -1.93
CA LEU A 126 11.22 5.20 -1.08
C LEU A 126 10.66 6.26 -0.12
N LEU A 127 9.74 7.11 -0.59
CA LEU A 127 9.06 8.10 0.25
C LEU A 127 8.26 7.44 1.36
N VAL A 128 7.43 6.44 1.05
CA VAL A 128 6.61 5.71 2.03
C VAL A 128 7.50 4.97 3.03
N PHE A 129 8.51 4.25 2.55
CA PHE A 129 9.46 3.55 3.41
C PHE A 129 10.20 4.51 4.35
N THR A 130 10.68 5.64 3.83
CA THR A 130 11.38 6.65 4.63
C THR A 130 10.46 7.28 5.66
N ALA A 131 9.22 7.63 5.28
CA ALA A 131 8.22 8.16 6.19
C ALA A 131 7.95 7.20 7.36
N LEU A 132 7.70 5.91 7.07
CA LEU A 132 7.48 4.89 8.10
C LEU A 132 8.70 4.70 9.00
N LEU A 133 9.91 4.72 8.45
CA LEU A 133 11.14 4.66 9.25
C LEU A 133 11.29 5.87 10.16
N LEU A 134 10.95 7.08 9.69
CA LEU A 134 10.99 8.28 10.51
C LEU A 134 9.97 8.21 11.65
N VAL A 135 8.75 7.74 11.37
CA VAL A 135 7.71 7.50 12.39
C VAL A 135 8.21 6.49 13.43
N ALA A 136 8.78 5.36 13.00
CA ALA A 136 9.34 4.36 13.92
C ALA A 136 10.50 4.90 14.78
N ARG A 137 11.37 5.74 14.19
CA ARG A 137 12.46 6.41 14.91
C ARG A 137 11.93 7.44 15.90
N LEU A 138 10.90 8.19 15.54
CA LEU A 138 10.22 9.14 16.41
C LEU A 138 9.60 8.41 17.59
N PHE A 139 8.85 7.34 17.34
CA PHE A 139 8.28 6.48 18.38
C PHE A 139 9.36 6.01 19.37
N ARG A 140 10.49 5.49 18.86
CA ARG A 140 11.61 5.04 19.71
C ARG A 140 12.26 6.18 20.49
N ARG A 141 12.28 7.41 19.97
CA ARG A 141 12.78 8.59 20.71
C ARG A 141 11.80 8.99 21.81
N THR A 142 10.51 9.06 21.50
CA THR A 142 9.43 9.37 22.45
C THR A 142 9.41 8.35 23.58
N PHE A 143 9.38 7.05 23.26
CA PHE A 143 9.48 5.97 24.24
C PHE A 143 10.69 6.14 25.19
N ARG A 144 11.89 6.34 24.64
CA ARG A 144 13.11 6.51 25.45
C ARG A 144 13.08 7.78 26.29
N PHE A 145 12.52 8.87 25.78
CA PHE A 145 12.35 10.11 26.51
C PHE A 145 11.41 9.90 27.72
N LEU A 146 10.25 9.27 27.49
CA LEU A 146 9.27 8.97 28.54
C LEU A 146 9.86 8.02 29.59
N SER A 147 10.44 6.90 29.16
CA SER A 147 11.03 5.92 30.08
C SER A 147 12.14 6.56 30.94
N ARG A 148 13.04 7.38 30.35
CA ARG A 148 14.09 8.08 31.12
C ARG A 148 13.55 9.10 32.10
N ARG A 149 12.44 9.79 31.77
CA ARG A 149 11.78 10.73 32.69
C ARG A 149 11.14 9.98 33.85
N LEU A 150 10.51 8.83 33.59
CA LEU A 150 9.83 8.02 34.59
C LEU A 150 10.81 7.25 35.51
N GLN A 151 11.98 6.88 34.99
CA GLN A 151 13.06 6.27 35.76
C GLN A 151 13.56 7.12 36.93
N ARG A 152 13.26 8.43 36.94
CA ARG A 152 13.55 9.30 38.08
C ARG A 152 12.68 9.01 39.31
N HIS A 153 11.54 8.34 39.12
CA HIS A 153 10.55 8.11 40.18
C HIS A 153 10.26 6.62 40.42
N ILE A 154 10.47 5.75 39.42
CA ILE A 154 10.02 4.35 39.45
C ILE A 154 11.11 3.42 38.91
N PRO A 155 11.23 2.15 39.39
CA PRO A 155 12.18 1.16 38.87
C PRO A 155 12.20 1.00 37.34
N HIS A 156 13.37 0.64 36.82
CA HIS A 156 13.67 0.60 35.38
C HIS A 156 12.70 -0.25 34.55
N ARG A 157 12.31 -1.44 35.07
CA ARG A 157 11.41 -2.36 34.36
C ARG A 157 10.01 -1.78 34.18
N VAL A 158 9.45 -1.20 35.24
CA VAL A 158 8.12 -0.58 35.24
C VAL A 158 8.12 0.69 34.37
N SER A 159 9.19 1.48 34.43
CA SER A 159 9.34 2.67 33.58
C SER A 159 9.36 2.34 32.09
N ASN A 160 9.93 1.21 31.69
CA ASN A 160 9.90 0.76 30.30
C ASN A 160 8.48 0.35 29.88
N VAL A 161 7.77 -0.42 30.70
CA VAL A 161 6.38 -0.83 30.38
C VAL A 161 5.48 0.39 30.23
N ILE A 162 5.48 1.29 31.21
CA ILE A 162 4.66 2.52 31.17
C ILE A 162 5.09 3.40 30.00
N GLY A 163 6.40 3.56 29.77
CA GLY A 163 6.92 4.34 28.65
C GLY A 163 6.44 3.82 27.29
N VAL A 164 6.39 2.50 27.08
CA VAL A 164 5.86 1.90 25.84
C VAL A 164 4.36 2.17 25.73
N VAL A 165 3.60 1.91 26.80
CA VAL A 165 2.13 2.09 26.81
C VAL A 165 1.75 3.54 26.49
N VAL A 166 2.37 4.51 27.16
CA VAL A 166 2.06 5.93 26.92
C VAL A 166 2.50 6.38 25.53
N ALA A 167 3.66 5.92 25.05
CA ALA A 167 4.08 6.21 23.67
C ALA A 167 3.11 5.60 22.64
N ALA A 168 2.63 4.37 22.88
CA ALA A 168 1.64 3.71 22.03
C ALA A 168 0.31 4.48 22.03
N MET A 169 -0.20 4.88 23.19
CA MET A 169 -1.42 5.69 23.31
C MET A 169 -1.29 7.03 22.58
N LEU A 170 -0.15 7.71 22.73
CA LEU A 170 0.09 9.00 22.07
C LEU A 170 0.09 8.86 20.54
N PHE A 171 0.77 7.82 20.02
CA PHE A 171 0.77 7.57 18.58
C PHE A 171 -0.59 7.09 18.08
N TRP A 172 -1.29 6.26 18.84
CA TRP A 172 -2.65 5.83 18.52
C TRP A 172 -3.59 7.04 18.38
N SER A 173 -3.56 7.96 19.35
CA SER A 173 -4.37 9.19 19.31
C SER A 173 -4.05 10.07 18.11
N VAL A 174 -2.78 10.16 17.70
CA VAL A 174 -2.39 10.92 16.49
C VAL A 174 -2.86 10.22 15.21
N ILE A 175 -2.72 8.90 15.12
CA ILE A 175 -3.15 8.13 13.96
C ILE A 175 -4.68 8.23 13.80
N ASP A 176 -5.42 8.00 14.86
CA ASP A 176 -6.88 8.01 14.88
C ASP A 176 -7.43 9.43 14.68
N GLY A 177 -6.91 10.42 15.42
CA GLY A 177 -7.42 11.79 15.37
C GLY A 177 -7.03 12.56 14.10
N ILE A 178 -5.81 12.40 13.60
CA ILE A 178 -5.27 13.24 12.51
C ILE A 178 -5.19 12.45 11.21
N ILE A 179 -4.57 11.26 11.22
CA ILE A 179 -4.31 10.53 9.97
C ILE A 179 -5.59 9.94 9.40
N PHE A 180 -6.44 9.32 10.23
CA PHE A 180 -7.69 8.73 9.78
C PHE A 180 -8.67 9.81 9.29
N THR A 181 -8.83 10.89 10.06
CA THR A 181 -9.67 12.04 9.67
C THR A 181 -9.18 12.73 8.40
N LEU A 182 -7.86 12.92 8.23
CA LEU A 182 -7.30 13.53 7.03
C LEU A 182 -7.39 12.59 5.82
N ALA A 183 -7.14 11.29 6.02
CA ALA A 183 -7.28 10.28 4.97
C ALA A 183 -8.73 10.17 4.49
N LEU A 184 -9.70 10.18 5.42
CA LEU A 184 -11.12 10.24 5.07
C LEU A 184 -11.46 11.52 4.33
N ARG A 185 -11.01 12.71 4.78
CA ARG A 185 -11.25 13.96 4.04
C ARG A 185 -10.64 13.96 2.64
N VAL A 186 -9.44 13.40 2.46
CA VAL A 186 -8.79 13.31 1.15
C VAL A 186 -9.51 12.29 0.27
N ALA A 187 -9.93 11.16 0.83
CA ALA A 187 -10.74 10.16 0.14
C ALA A 187 -12.09 10.79 -0.29
N ASP A 188 -12.82 11.40 0.65
CA ASP A 188 -14.09 12.07 0.41
C ASP A 188 -13.96 13.15 -0.65
N ASN A 189 -12.94 14.02 -0.59
CA ASN A 189 -12.71 15.04 -1.62
C ASN A 189 -12.37 14.43 -3.00
N SER A 190 -11.60 13.33 -3.04
CA SER A 190 -11.29 12.66 -4.31
C SER A 190 -12.50 11.93 -4.90
N PHE A 191 -13.37 11.36 -4.06
CA PHE A 191 -14.58 10.69 -4.50
C PHE A 191 -15.66 11.70 -4.90
N GLN A 192 -15.78 12.82 -4.17
CA GLN A 192 -16.67 13.92 -4.53
C GLN A 192 -16.27 14.57 -5.86
N GLN A 193 -14.98 14.78 -6.14
CA GLN A 193 -14.56 15.28 -7.46
C GLN A 193 -14.85 14.30 -8.60
N LEU A 194 -14.83 12.99 -8.33
CA LEU A 194 -15.21 11.97 -9.30
C LEU A 194 -16.74 11.85 -9.44
N ASP A 195 -17.51 11.98 -8.36
CA ASP A 195 -18.98 11.98 -8.39
C ASP A 195 -19.54 13.30 -8.96
N GLU A 196 -18.85 14.44 -8.82
CA GLU A 196 -19.24 15.71 -9.46
C GLU A 196 -18.95 15.69 -10.98
N LEU A 197 -17.87 15.05 -11.42
CA LEU A 197 -17.62 14.81 -12.86
C LEU A 197 -18.47 13.67 -13.44
N ILE A 198 -19.01 12.81 -12.57
CA ILE A 198 -19.84 11.65 -12.91
C ILE A 198 -21.19 11.79 -12.19
N GLN A 199 -21.85 12.93 -12.32
CA GLN A 199 -23.30 12.89 -12.37
C GLN A 199 -23.66 12.24 -13.69
N ASP A 200 -23.66 10.91 -13.67
CA ASP A 200 -24.26 10.11 -14.72
C ASP A 200 -25.74 10.54 -14.75
N ASP A 201 -26.13 11.39 -15.71
CA ASP A 201 -27.52 11.71 -16.12
C ASP A 201 -28.22 10.44 -16.66
N LEU A 202 -28.03 9.30 -15.99
CA LEU A 202 -28.64 8.04 -16.31
C LEU A 202 -30.06 8.07 -15.79
N ALA A 203 -31.01 8.06 -16.73
CA ALA A 203 -32.41 7.89 -16.43
C ALA A 203 -32.65 6.53 -15.75
N PRO A 204 -33.59 6.46 -14.79
CA PRO A 204 -34.01 5.20 -14.21
C PRO A 204 -34.53 4.24 -15.28
N PRO A 205 -34.29 2.92 -15.15
CA PRO A 205 -34.78 1.94 -16.10
C PRO A 205 -36.31 1.91 -16.10
N SER A 206 -36.90 1.83 -17.30
CA SER A 206 -38.35 1.72 -17.49
C SER A 206 -38.87 0.29 -17.30
N ASP A 207 -38.01 -0.72 -17.46
CA ASP A 207 -38.38 -2.12 -17.31
C ASP A 207 -38.67 -2.44 -15.82
N PRO A 208 -39.90 -2.88 -15.47
CA PRO A 208 -40.27 -3.19 -14.09
C PRO A 208 -39.44 -4.33 -13.48
N MET A 209 -38.77 -5.17 -14.29
CA MET A 209 -37.93 -6.26 -13.82
C MET A 209 -36.50 -5.84 -13.47
N LEU A 210 -36.12 -4.59 -13.76
CA LEU A 210 -34.80 -4.06 -13.41
C LEU A 210 -34.80 -3.33 -12.06
N THR A 211 -33.68 -3.46 -11.35
CA THR A 211 -33.47 -2.78 -10.06
C THR A 211 -33.47 -1.27 -10.24
N GLY A 212 -34.17 -0.52 -9.37
CA GLY A 212 -34.28 0.93 -9.48
C GLY A 212 -35.29 1.44 -10.51
N SER A 213 -36.11 0.56 -11.10
CA SER A 213 -37.32 0.95 -11.84
C SER A 213 -38.41 1.45 -10.89
N ALA A 214 -39.47 2.05 -11.42
CA ALA A 214 -40.63 2.49 -10.62
C ALA A 214 -41.33 1.34 -9.87
N SER A 215 -41.14 0.10 -10.31
CA SER A 215 -41.69 -1.10 -9.66
C SER A 215 -40.72 -1.76 -8.67
N SER A 216 -39.48 -1.28 -8.59
CA SER A 216 -38.45 -1.82 -7.71
C SER A 216 -38.65 -1.37 -6.27
N LEU A 217 -38.39 -2.26 -5.31
CA LEU A 217 -38.41 -1.94 -3.88
C LEU A 217 -37.28 -0.99 -3.47
N ILE A 218 -36.20 -0.93 -4.27
CA ILE A 218 -35.05 -0.05 -4.06
C ILE A 218 -35.17 1.07 -5.09
N SER A 219 -35.22 2.33 -4.64
CA SER A 219 -35.32 3.47 -5.55
C SER A 219 -34.04 3.69 -6.35
N TRP A 220 -34.15 4.28 -7.53
CA TRP A 220 -33.00 4.64 -8.35
C TRP A 220 -32.02 5.55 -7.60
N GLU A 221 -32.55 6.45 -6.78
CA GLU A 221 -31.78 7.40 -5.98
C GLU A 221 -30.98 6.71 -4.88
N ALA A 222 -31.49 5.60 -4.33
CA ALA A 222 -30.81 4.82 -3.29
C ALA A 222 -29.59 4.06 -3.84
N LEU A 223 -29.54 3.78 -5.15
CA LEU A 223 -28.37 3.19 -5.79
C LEU A 223 -27.23 4.22 -5.87
N GLY A 224 -26.03 3.84 -5.43
CA GLY A 224 -24.81 4.61 -5.70
C GLY A 224 -24.48 4.67 -7.20
N SER A 225 -23.62 5.61 -7.62
CA SER A 225 -23.24 5.86 -9.02
C SER A 225 -22.79 4.58 -9.77
N ARG A 226 -21.98 3.74 -9.10
CA ARG A 226 -21.54 2.44 -9.63
C ARG A 226 -22.68 1.43 -9.79
N GLY A 227 -23.63 1.42 -8.86
CA GLY A 227 -24.83 0.57 -8.90
C GLY A 227 -25.72 0.95 -10.09
N ARG A 228 -26.00 2.25 -10.25
CA ARG A 228 -26.77 2.78 -11.40
C ARG A 228 -26.13 2.39 -12.74
N ARG A 229 -24.80 2.55 -12.87
CA ARG A 229 -24.07 2.17 -14.09
C ARG A 229 -24.05 0.66 -14.34
N TYR A 230 -24.02 -0.15 -13.28
CA TYR A 230 -24.08 -1.60 -13.41
C TYR A 230 -25.47 -2.05 -13.90
N ILE A 231 -26.55 -1.45 -13.40
CA ILE A 231 -27.90 -1.76 -13.87
C ILE A 231 -28.15 -1.23 -15.30
N SER A 232 -27.72 0.00 -15.61
CA SER A 232 -27.96 0.59 -16.94
C SER A 232 -27.23 -0.12 -18.07
N ARG A 233 -26.14 -0.84 -17.77
CA ARG A 233 -25.39 -1.66 -18.74
C ARG A 233 -25.86 -3.12 -18.79
N THR A 234 -27.11 -3.40 -18.42
CA THR A 234 -27.68 -4.75 -18.56
C THR A 234 -27.91 -5.00 -20.05
N PRO A 235 -27.26 -6.01 -20.66
CA PRO A 235 -27.41 -6.25 -22.08
C PRO A 235 -28.82 -6.73 -22.41
N SER A 236 -29.34 -6.35 -23.57
CA SER A 236 -30.67 -6.78 -24.01
C SER A 236 -30.65 -8.24 -24.49
N ALA A 237 -31.83 -8.86 -24.61
CA ALA A 237 -31.95 -10.19 -25.22
C ALA A 237 -31.46 -10.20 -26.68
N GLU A 238 -31.69 -9.10 -27.41
CA GLU A 238 -31.25 -8.93 -28.79
C GLU A 238 -29.73 -8.85 -28.88
N GLU A 239 -29.08 -8.01 -28.06
CA GLU A 239 -27.61 -7.89 -28.01
C GLU A 239 -26.93 -9.22 -27.69
N LEU A 240 -27.53 -10.01 -26.79
CA LEU A 240 -27.01 -11.34 -26.48
C LEU A 240 -27.25 -12.35 -27.59
N THR A 241 -28.41 -12.29 -28.25
CA THR A 241 -28.74 -13.20 -29.37
C THR A 241 -27.81 -12.93 -30.55
N ASP A 242 -27.56 -11.66 -30.87
CA ASP A 242 -26.63 -11.24 -31.93
C ASP A 242 -25.20 -11.67 -31.63
N PHE A 243 -24.77 -11.60 -30.37
CA PHE A 243 -23.43 -12.02 -29.95
C PHE A 243 -23.26 -13.55 -29.93
N LEU A 244 -24.25 -14.29 -29.44
CA LEU A 244 -24.19 -15.74 -29.28
C LEU A 244 -24.56 -16.51 -30.55
N GLY A 245 -25.31 -15.90 -31.47
CA GLY A 245 -25.84 -16.55 -32.67
C GLY A 245 -26.97 -17.55 -32.39
N GLU A 246 -27.49 -17.57 -31.16
CA GLU A 246 -28.62 -18.40 -30.73
C GLU A 246 -29.59 -17.60 -29.85
N PRO A 247 -30.88 -17.96 -29.80
CA PRO A 247 -31.87 -17.23 -29.00
C PRO A 247 -31.48 -17.13 -27.52
N ALA A 248 -31.22 -15.90 -27.05
CA ALA A 248 -30.82 -15.62 -25.68
C ALA A 248 -31.92 -14.87 -24.91
N LYS A 249 -31.99 -15.10 -23.59
CA LYS A 249 -32.89 -14.36 -22.69
C LYS A 249 -32.18 -13.16 -22.10
N ALA A 250 -32.91 -12.06 -21.89
CA ALA A 250 -32.38 -10.91 -21.17
C ALA A 250 -32.01 -11.31 -19.73
N PRO A 251 -30.81 -10.98 -19.25
CA PRO A 251 -30.38 -11.28 -17.90
C PRO A 251 -30.98 -10.28 -16.93
N ILE A 252 -31.36 -10.76 -15.74
CA ILE A 252 -31.81 -9.89 -14.65
C ILE A 252 -30.60 -9.60 -13.75
N ARG A 253 -30.24 -8.32 -13.61
CA ARG A 253 -29.25 -7.87 -12.63
C ARG A 253 -29.95 -7.43 -11.35
N VAL A 254 -29.71 -8.19 -10.29
CA VAL A 254 -30.21 -7.89 -8.94
C VAL A 254 -29.14 -7.11 -8.19
N TYR A 255 -29.49 -5.94 -7.66
CA TYR A 255 -28.61 -5.15 -6.80
C TYR A 255 -29.31 -4.86 -5.48
N VAL A 256 -28.76 -5.38 -4.38
CA VAL A 256 -29.27 -5.17 -3.03
C VAL A 256 -28.06 -4.83 -2.16
N GLY A 257 -27.97 -3.58 -1.71
CA GLY A 257 -26.80 -3.05 -1.00
C GLY A 257 -26.90 -1.55 -0.83
#